data_AF-A0A2I3GJA3-F1
#
_entry.id   AF-A0A2I3GJA3-F1
#
_cell.length_a   1.000
_cell.length_b   1.000
_cell.length_c   1.000
_cell.angle_alpha   90.00
_cell.angle_beta   90.00
_cell.angle_gamma   90.00
#
_symmetry.space_group_name_H-M   'P 1'
#
loop_
_entity.id
_entity.type
_entity.pdbx_description
1 polymer ?
#
loop_
_entity_poly.entity_id
_entity_poly.type
_entity_poly.pdbx_seq_one_letter_code
_entity_poly.pdbx_strand_id
1 'polypeptide(L)'
;MSGACSGPLLPLPLLLLLLSARDGVRAAQLRGYLIAAPSVFRTGVEEVISVTIFNSPREVMVQAQLVAQGEPVVQSQGAILGSSFLCLQVPTGLRGQALLKVWGRGQQRVGRVWGLLEDLLTASVSSLQLEAYILDPRGSRMIEWRHLKPFCCGITNMSFPLSDQPVLGEWFIFVEMQGHAYNKSFEVQKYVLPKFELLIDPPRYIRDLDACETGTVRARYTFGKPVAGALTINMTVNGVGYYSHEVGRPVLRTTKILGSQDFDICVRDMIPADVPEHFRGRVSIWAMVTGADGSQQVAFDDSTPVQRQLVDIRYSKDTRKQFKPGLAYVGKVELSYPDGSPAEGVTVQIKAELTPKDNIYTSEVVSQGGLVGFEIPSIPTSAQHVWLEVFQELEDYDVSDSFGMSREDGPFWWAWLTAQRRRRSSVFPWPWGITKDSGFAFTVRRGNGTGGDDRPSEPEPPAGWWPLHR
;
A
#
# COMPACT_ATOMS: atom_id res chain seq x y z
N MET A 1 -66.82 49.51 19.49
CA MET A 1 -66.49 49.18 20.89
C MET A 1 -65.02 48.79 20.89
N SER A 2 -64.13 49.78 21.03
CA SER A 2 -63.49 50.22 22.29
C SER A 2 -62.31 49.29 22.66
N GLY A 3 -61.08 49.76 22.81
CA GLY A 3 -60.57 51.13 22.83
C GLY A 3 -59.05 51.13 22.86
N ALA A 4 -58.49 52.25 22.39
CA ALA A 4 -57.11 52.66 22.60
C ALA A 4 -57.01 53.41 23.94
N CYS A 5 -55.85 53.34 24.58
CA CYS A 5 -55.41 54.32 25.59
C CYS A 5 -53.99 54.80 25.25
N SER A 6 -53.92 56.09 24.89
CA SER A 6 -52.80 57.03 25.05
C SER A 6 -52.59 57.34 26.55
N GLY A 7 -51.46 57.85 27.08
CA GLY A 7 -50.29 58.62 26.63
C GLY A 7 -49.31 58.76 27.84
N PRO A 8 -48.51 59.83 28.06
CA PRO A 8 -48.02 60.90 27.19
C PRO A 8 -46.46 60.97 27.14
N LEU A 9 -45.92 62.08 26.61
CA LEU A 9 -44.60 62.27 25.98
C LEU A 9 -43.83 63.47 26.61
N LEU A 10 -42.47 63.41 26.54
CA LEU A 10 -41.41 64.47 26.56
C LEU A 10 -40.68 64.86 27.89
N PRO A 11 -39.43 65.42 27.85
CA PRO A 11 -38.24 65.02 27.05
C PRO A 11 -36.83 65.27 27.72
N LEU A 12 -35.77 64.90 26.95
CA LEU A 12 -34.35 65.38 26.96
C LEU A 12 -33.33 64.75 27.95
N PRO A 13 -32.01 64.79 27.65
CA PRO A 13 -31.29 64.25 26.48
C PRO A 13 -30.07 63.39 26.92
N LEU A 14 -29.44 62.60 26.04
CA LEU A 14 -27.96 62.50 26.02
C LEU A 14 -27.43 61.69 24.82
N LEU A 15 -26.74 62.41 23.94
CA LEU A 15 -25.52 62.04 23.20
C LEU A 15 -25.51 60.73 22.36
N LEU A 16 -25.85 60.89 21.08
CA LEU A 16 -25.40 60.02 19.99
C LEU A 16 -23.88 60.21 19.78
N LEU A 17 -23.08 59.21 20.11
CA LEU A 17 -21.71 59.06 19.62
C LEU A 17 -21.75 58.23 18.33
N LEU A 18 -21.81 58.93 17.20
CA LEU A 18 -21.48 58.37 15.89
C LEU A 18 -19.96 58.18 15.81
N LEU A 19 -19.47 57.02 16.23
CA LEU A 19 -18.15 56.55 15.81
C LEU A 19 -18.30 55.81 14.48
N SER A 20 -18.13 56.60 13.43
CA SER A 20 -17.77 56.15 12.09
C SER A 20 -16.48 55.31 12.18
N ALA A 21 -16.62 53.99 12.28
CA ALA A 21 -15.57 53.07 11.84
C ALA A 21 -15.66 52.94 10.31
N ARG A 22 -15.15 53.96 9.62
CA ARG A 22 -14.68 53.82 8.24
C ARG A 22 -13.40 53.01 8.30
N ASP A 23 -13.55 51.70 8.15
CA ASP A 23 -12.62 50.87 7.41
C ASP A 23 -13.39 49.65 6.92
N GLY A 24 -14.24 49.93 5.92
CA GLY A 24 -14.85 48.90 5.11
C GLY A 24 -13.75 48.23 4.30
N VAL A 25 -13.23 47.11 4.79
CA VAL A 25 -12.74 46.07 3.89
C VAL A 25 -13.98 45.61 3.13
N ARG A 26 -14.24 46.23 1.97
CA ARG A 26 -15.11 45.63 0.96
C ARG A 26 -14.48 44.28 0.68
N ALA A 27 -15.06 43.21 1.24
CA ALA A 27 -14.86 41.88 0.70
C ALA A 27 -15.25 42.02 -0.78
N ALA A 28 -14.27 42.06 -1.67
CA ALA A 28 -14.54 42.05 -3.09
C ALA A 28 -15.43 40.82 -3.30
N GLN A 29 -16.69 41.06 -3.67
CA GLN A 29 -17.66 40.01 -3.93
C GLN A 29 -17.18 39.27 -5.18
N LEU A 30 -16.23 38.36 -4.98
CA LEU A 30 -15.60 37.61 -6.04
C LEU A 30 -16.70 36.76 -6.67
N ARG A 31 -17.08 37.15 -7.90
CA ARG A 31 -17.90 36.30 -8.77
C ARG A 31 -17.05 35.10 -9.12
N GLY A 32 -17.35 33.97 -8.50
CA GLY A 32 -16.67 32.70 -8.72
C GLY A 32 -17.65 31.65 -9.23
N TYR A 33 -17.11 30.64 -9.89
CA TYR A 33 -17.85 29.44 -10.23
C TYR A 33 -17.06 28.21 -9.78
N LEU A 34 -17.76 27.17 -9.36
CA LEU A 34 -17.23 25.86 -9.07
C LEU A 34 -17.89 24.86 -10.02
N ILE A 35 -17.08 24.08 -10.72
CA ILE A 35 -17.54 22.97 -11.54
C ILE A 35 -16.92 21.72 -10.94
N ALA A 36 -17.76 20.77 -10.52
CA ALA A 36 -17.29 19.44 -10.14
C ALA A 36 -17.80 18.43 -11.17
N ALA A 37 -16.86 17.72 -11.78
CA ALA A 37 -17.09 16.70 -12.79
C ALA A 37 -16.30 15.44 -12.41
N PRO A 38 -16.74 14.24 -12.84
CA PRO A 38 -15.98 13.01 -12.69
C PRO A 38 -14.59 13.13 -13.32
N SER A 39 -13.59 12.49 -12.72
CA SER A 39 -12.25 12.33 -13.33
C SER A 39 -12.23 11.25 -14.41
N VAL A 40 -13.21 10.35 -14.41
CA VAL A 40 -13.41 9.29 -15.39
C VAL A 40 -14.86 9.37 -15.88
N PHE A 41 -15.07 9.47 -17.19
CA PHE A 41 -16.38 9.46 -17.82
C PHE A 41 -16.67 8.05 -18.33
N ARG A 42 -17.78 7.46 -17.88
CA ARG A 42 -18.17 6.13 -18.34
C ARG A 42 -18.97 6.24 -19.63
N THR A 43 -18.59 5.46 -20.62
CA THR A 43 -19.32 5.38 -21.89
C THR A 43 -20.68 4.70 -21.70
N GLY A 44 -21.68 5.13 -22.45
CA GLY A 44 -23.04 4.58 -22.38
C GLY A 44 -23.81 4.91 -21.11
N VAL A 45 -23.27 5.78 -20.24
CA VAL A 45 -23.88 6.20 -18.98
C VAL A 45 -24.14 7.71 -19.01
N GLU A 46 -25.21 8.12 -18.32
CA GLU A 46 -25.47 9.53 -18.04
C GLU A 46 -24.55 10.01 -16.91
N GLU A 47 -23.59 10.86 -17.26
CA GLU A 47 -22.69 11.47 -16.29
C GLU A 47 -23.20 12.85 -15.87
N VAL A 48 -23.12 13.15 -14.58
CA VAL A 48 -23.67 14.38 -13.99
C VAL A 48 -22.54 15.33 -13.62
N ILE A 49 -22.63 16.56 -14.11
CA ILE A 49 -21.71 17.66 -13.76
C ILE A 49 -22.44 18.62 -12.85
N SER A 50 -21.86 18.91 -11.69
CA SER A 50 -22.38 19.97 -10.80
C SER A 50 -21.74 21.30 -11.16
N VAL A 51 -22.56 22.33 -11.31
CA VAL A 51 -22.12 23.70 -11.58
C VAL A 51 -22.74 24.62 -10.54
N THR A 52 -21.87 25.32 -9.82
CA THR A 52 -22.26 26.30 -8.81
C THR A 52 -21.70 27.67 -9.20
N ILE A 53 -22.57 28.67 -9.29
CA ILE A 53 -22.21 30.06 -9.58
C ILE A 53 -22.47 30.86 -8.31
N PHE A 54 -21.39 31.32 -7.68
CA PHE A 54 -21.47 32.08 -6.45
C PHE A 54 -21.90 33.51 -6.71
N ASN A 55 -22.87 34.00 -5.92
CA ASN A 55 -23.34 35.38 -5.95
C ASN A 55 -23.88 35.84 -7.31
N SER A 56 -24.61 34.96 -8.03
CA SER A 56 -25.28 35.35 -9.28
C SER A 56 -26.66 35.95 -9.00
N PRO A 57 -26.93 37.22 -9.38
CA PRO A 57 -28.23 37.84 -9.20
C PRO A 57 -29.27 37.41 -10.26
N ARG A 58 -28.85 36.65 -11.28
CA ARG A 58 -29.68 36.19 -12.41
C ARG A 58 -29.28 34.79 -12.84
N GLU A 59 -30.19 34.09 -13.50
CA GLU A 59 -29.89 32.82 -14.16
C GLU A 59 -28.83 33.00 -15.24
N VAL A 60 -27.85 32.09 -15.26
CA VAL A 60 -26.80 32.05 -16.27
C VAL A 60 -26.98 30.78 -17.09
N MET A 61 -27.08 30.93 -18.41
CA MET A 61 -27.05 29.80 -19.33
C MET A 61 -25.63 29.25 -19.42
N VAL A 62 -25.45 28.01 -18.97
CA VAL A 62 -24.19 27.27 -19.01
C VAL A 62 -24.30 26.15 -20.03
N GLN A 63 -23.23 25.96 -20.81
CA GLN A 63 -23.07 24.89 -21.78
C GLN A 63 -21.86 24.04 -21.38
N ALA A 64 -22.01 22.73 -21.45
CA ALA A 64 -20.96 21.75 -21.23
C ALA A 64 -20.83 20.86 -22.46
N GLN A 65 -19.59 20.63 -22.91
CA GLN A 65 -19.28 19.81 -24.07
C GLN A 65 -18.11 18.89 -23.77
N LEU A 66 -18.29 17.60 -24.01
CA LEU A 66 -17.22 16.62 -23.94
C LEU A 66 -16.57 16.47 -25.31
N VAL A 67 -15.25 16.59 -25.36
CA VAL A 67 -14.43 16.46 -26.56
C VAL A 67 -13.50 15.27 -26.40
N ALA A 68 -13.57 14.29 -27.29
CA ALA A 68 -12.66 13.15 -27.32
C ALA A 68 -11.95 13.09 -28.67
N GLN A 69 -10.65 12.77 -28.67
CA GLN A 69 -9.83 12.73 -29.90
C GLN A 69 -9.87 14.03 -30.74
N GLY A 70 -10.11 15.18 -30.09
CA GLY A 70 -10.23 16.48 -30.76
C GLY A 70 -11.62 16.84 -31.25
N GLU A 71 -12.55 15.89 -31.30
CA GLU A 71 -13.91 16.07 -31.81
C GLU A 71 -14.95 16.20 -30.68
N PRO A 72 -15.98 17.06 -30.84
CA PRO A 72 -17.06 17.17 -29.86
C PRO A 72 -17.98 15.96 -29.94
N VAL A 73 -18.18 15.29 -28.80
CA VAL A 73 -18.88 14.00 -28.75
C VAL A 73 -20.26 14.10 -28.11
N VAL A 74 -20.41 14.92 -27.07
CA VAL A 74 -21.70 15.20 -26.44
C VAL A 74 -21.73 16.64 -25.93
N GLN A 75 -22.91 17.27 -25.99
CA GLN A 75 -23.15 18.60 -25.47
C GLN A 75 -24.45 18.66 -24.67
N SER A 76 -24.44 19.42 -23.59
CA SER A 76 -25.62 19.71 -22.75
C SER A 76 -25.61 21.18 -22.34
N GLN A 77 -26.79 21.72 -22.04
CA GLN A 77 -26.95 23.10 -21.62
C GLN A 77 -28.09 23.26 -20.62
N GLY A 78 -27.97 24.23 -19.73
CA GLY A 78 -28.99 24.52 -18.72
C GLY A 78 -28.88 25.92 -18.15
N ALA A 79 -30.01 26.45 -17.66
CA ALA A 79 -30.06 27.68 -16.90
C ALA A 79 -29.71 27.39 -15.43
N ILE A 80 -28.74 28.11 -14.87
CA ILE A 80 -28.22 27.86 -13.52
C ILE A 80 -28.35 29.12 -12.67
N LEU A 81 -29.07 29.01 -11.56
CA LEU A 81 -29.14 30.00 -10.49
C LEU A 81 -28.62 29.38 -9.19
N GLY A 82 -27.48 29.85 -8.69
CA GLY A 82 -26.83 29.23 -7.54
C GLY A 82 -26.18 27.90 -7.93
N SER A 83 -26.76 26.76 -7.52
CA SER A 83 -26.22 25.42 -7.77
C SER A 83 -27.20 24.58 -8.58
N SER A 84 -26.75 24.00 -9.69
CA SER A 84 -27.54 23.08 -10.52
C SER A 84 -26.66 22.00 -11.14
N PHE A 85 -27.29 21.01 -11.77
CA PHE A 85 -26.63 19.88 -12.42
C PHE A 85 -26.85 19.92 -13.93
N LEU A 86 -25.84 19.53 -14.70
CA LEU A 86 -25.90 19.29 -16.14
C LEU A 86 -25.63 17.82 -16.40
N CYS A 87 -26.56 17.13 -17.06
CA CYS A 87 -26.38 15.74 -17.45
C CYS A 87 -25.77 15.65 -18.85
N LEU A 88 -24.78 14.78 -19.01
CA LEU A 88 -24.16 14.43 -20.29
C LEU A 88 -24.37 12.94 -20.58
N GLN A 89 -25.05 12.64 -21.68
CA GLN A 89 -25.21 11.27 -22.17
C GLN A 89 -23.95 10.88 -22.97
N VAL A 90 -23.01 10.19 -22.32
CA VAL A 90 -21.73 9.85 -22.95
C VAL A 90 -21.94 8.69 -23.93
N PRO A 91 -21.61 8.83 -25.23
CA PRO A 91 -21.78 7.74 -26.20
C PRO A 91 -20.92 6.51 -25.89
N THR A 92 -21.40 5.34 -26.31
CA THR A 92 -20.67 4.05 -26.21
C THR A 92 -19.49 4.00 -27.18
N GLY A 93 -18.42 3.28 -26.83
CA GLY A 93 -17.32 2.97 -27.75
C GLY A 93 -16.23 4.04 -27.86
N LEU A 94 -16.17 4.96 -26.91
CA LEU A 94 -15.11 5.96 -26.82
C LEU A 94 -14.04 5.52 -25.81
N ARG A 95 -12.77 5.67 -26.16
CA ARG A 95 -11.65 5.32 -25.25
C ARG A 95 -10.56 6.39 -25.30
N GLY A 96 -9.84 6.51 -24.19
CA GLY A 96 -8.67 7.40 -24.07
C GLY A 96 -9.00 8.71 -23.37
N GLN A 97 -8.24 9.75 -23.70
CA GLN A 97 -8.37 11.06 -23.06
C GLN A 97 -9.54 11.85 -23.65
N ALA A 98 -10.30 12.51 -22.77
CA ALA A 98 -11.25 13.54 -23.16
C ALA A 98 -11.08 14.83 -22.37
N LEU A 99 -11.58 15.88 -22.99
CA LEU A 99 -11.60 17.24 -22.49
C LEU A 99 -13.05 17.69 -22.32
N LEU A 100 -13.46 17.89 -21.09
CA LEU A 100 -14.70 18.60 -20.79
C LEU A 100 -14.47 20.10 -20.87
N LYS A 101 -15.22 20.76 -21.75
CA LYS A 101 -15.28 22.22 -21.91
C LYS A 101 -16.59 22.72 -21.32
N VAL A 102 -16.54 23.68 -20.40
CA VAL A 102 -17.72 24.32 -19.82
C VAL A 102 -17.61 25.84 -19.94
N TRP A 103 -18.67 26.49 -20.43
CA TRP A 103 -18.72 27.94 -20.63
C TRP A 103 -20.14 28.50 -20.46
N GLY A 104 -20.24 29.81 -20.22
CA GLY A 104 -21.52 30.53 -20.16
C GLY A 104 -21.69 31.51 -21.33
N ARG A 105 -22.93 31.96 -21.60
CA ARG A 105 -23.17 33.01 -22.60
C ARG A 105 -22.58 34.35 -22.13
N GLY A 106 -21.59 34.86 -22.85
CA GLY A 106 -21.01 36.21 -22.64
C GLY A 106 -19.61 36.28 -22.02
N GLN A 107 -18.92 35.15 -21.80
CA GLN A 107 -17.53 35.16 -21.34
C GLN A 107 -16.74 33.99 -21.94
N GLN A 108 -15.65 34.28 -22.64
CA GLN A 108 -14.66 33.32 -23.18
C GLN A 108 -13.83 32.60 -22.11
N ARG A 109 -14.32 32.48 -20.88
CA ARG A 109 -13.63 31.71 -19.82
C ARG A 109 -14.11 30.27 -19.89
N VAL A 110 -13.39 29.46 -20.66
CA VAL A 110 -13.64 28.02 -20.80
C VAL A 110 -12.98 27.30 -19.62
N GLY A 111 -13.78 26.70 -18.75
CA GLY A 111 -13.28 25.70 -17.81
C GLY A 111 -12.90 24.43 -18.57
N ARG A 112 -11.67 23.95 -18.36
CA ARG A 112 -11.14 22.73 -18.98
C ARG A 112 -10.89 21.69 -17.89
N VAL A 113 -11.53 20.54 -18.01
CA VAL A 113 -11.27 19.38 -17.15
C VAL A 113 -10.87 18.21 -18.04
N TRP A 114 -9.72 17.63 -17.74
CA TRP A 114 -9.27 16.39 -18.39
C TRP A 114 -9.83 15.19 -17.63
N GLY A 115 -10.35 14.23 -18.38
CA GLY A 115 -10.82 12.96 -17.83
C GLY A 115 -10.47 11.80 -18.75
N LEU A 116 -10.47 10.61 -18.20
CA LEU A 116 -10.33 9.37 -18.97
C LEU A 116 -11.72 8.86 -19.35
N LEU A 117 -11.87 8.30 -20.56
CA LEU A 117 -13.04 7.49 -20.88
C LEU A 117 -12.74 6.02 -20.62
N GLU A 118 -13.61 5.42 -19.83
CA GLU A 118 -13.57 4.01 -19.51
C GLU A 118 -14.89 3.37 -19.94
N ASP A 119 -14.78 2.26 -20.68
CA ASP A 119 -15.93 1.40 -20.96
C ASP A 119 -16.20 0.56 -19.71
N LEU A 120 -17.17 0.99 -18.90
CA LEU A 120 -17.83 0.11 -17.94
C LEU A 120 -19.14 -0.37 -18.56
N LEU A 121 -19.02 -1.10 -19.67
CA LEU A 121 -20.13 -1.89 -20.14
C LEU A 121 -20.31 -3.03 -19.13
N THR A 122 -21.40 -3.02 -18.34
CA THR A 122 -22.19 -4.25 -18.20
C THR A 122 -22.66 -4.58 -19.61
N ALA A 123 -21.78 -5.18 -20.40
CA ALA A 123 -22.08 -5.57 -21.75
C ALA A 123 -23.33 -6.41 -21.68
N SER A 124 -24.35 -6.07 -22.47
CA SER A 124 -25.36 -7.03 -22.84
C SER A 124 -24.63 -8.31 -23.25
N VAL A 125 -24.79 -9.35 -22.44
CA VAL A 125 -24.01 -10.60 -22.38
C VAL A 125 -24.05 -11.40 -23.70
N SER A 126 -24.71 -10.87 -24.73
CA SER A 126 -24.98 -11.49 -26.02
C SER A 126 -23.96 -11.23 -27.14
N SER A 127 -22.96 -10.35 -26.99
CA SER A 127 -22.00 -10.02 -28.08
C SER A 127 -20.51 -10.00 -27.72
N LEU A 128 -20.11 -10.45 -26.52
CA LEU A 128 -18.69 -10.58 -26.18
C LEU A 128 -18.09 -11.77 -26.93
N GLN A 129 -17.21 -11.49 -27.89
CA GLN A 129 -16.32 -12.51 -28.44
C GLN A 129 -15.26 -12.83 -27.39
N LEU A 130 -15.45 -13.96 -26.72
CA LEU A 130 -14.50 -14.52 -25.77
C LEU A 130 -13.77 -15.67 -26.46
N GLU A 131 -12.44 -15.58 -26.46
CA GLU A 131 -11.55 -16.64 -26.92
C GLU A 131 -10.68 -17.09 -25.76
N ALA A 132 -10.44 -18.39 -25.62
CA ALA A 132 -9.57 -18.92 -24.59
C ALA A 132 -8.67 -20.00 -25.17
N TYR A 133 -7.45 -20.13 -24.65
CA TYR A 133 -6.54 -21.17 -25.09
C TYR A 133 -5.56 -21.57 -24.00
N ILE A 134 -5.02 -22.78 -24.11
CA ILE A 134 -4.02 -23.31 -23.17
C ILE A 134 -2.70 -23.51 -23.90
N LEU A 135 -1.61 -23.07 -23.27
CA LEU A 135 -0.24 -23.34 -23.70
C LEU A 135 0.40 -24.38 -22.77
N ASP A 136 1.13 -25.32 -23.35
CA ASP A 136 2.01 -26.20 -22.61
C ASP A 136 3.32 -25.48 -22.19
N PRO A 137 4.17 -26.10 -21.36
CA PRO A 137 5.44 -25.51 -20.92
C PRO A 137 6.43 -25.24 -22.07
N ARG A 138 6.19 -25.81 -23.26
CA ARG A 138 7.00 -25.59 -24.47
C ARG A 138 6.47 -24.46 -25.33
N GLY A 139 5.39 -23.79 -24.91
CA GLY A 139 4.71 -22.73 -25.66
C GLY A 139 3.79 -23.22 -26.78
N SER A 140 3.53 -24.52 -26.85
CA SER A 140 2.61 -25.13 -27.82
C SER A 140 1.18 -24.93 -27.38
N ARG A 141 0.32 -24.46 -28.30
CA ARG A 141 -1.11 -24.26 -28.05
C ARG A 141 -1.84 -25.60 -28.11
N MET A 142 -2.25 -26.10 -26.94
CA MET A 142 -2.83 -27.44 -26.80
C MET A 142 -4.32 -27.49 -27.11
N ILE A 143 -5.03 -26.42 -26.79
CA ILE A 143 -6.45 -26.28 -27.12
C ILE A 143 -6.80 -24.80 -27.25
N GLU A 144 -7.78 -24.52 -28.11
CA GLU A 144 -8.35 -23.20 -28.33
C GLU A 144 -9.88 -23.31 -28.40
N TRP A 145 -10.55 -22.44 -27.66
CA TRP A 145 -11.99 -22.24 -27.69
C TRP A 145 -12.29 -20.87 -28.28
N ARG A 146 -13.02 -20.86 -29.39
CA ARG A 146 -13.47 -19.62 -30.05
C ARG A 146 -14.97 -19.42 -29.86
N HIS A 147 -15.39 -18.16 -29.89
CA HIS A 147 -16.81 -17.77 -29.83
C HIS A 147 -17.54 -18.30 -28.58
N LEU A 148 -16.86 -18.27 -27.43
CA LEU A 148 -17.45 -18.73 -26.17
C LEU A 148 -18.61 -17.81 -25.77
N LYS A 149 -19.78 -18.40 -25.55
CA LYS A 149 -20.95 -17.70 -25.02
C LYS A 149 -21.08 -17.99 -23.53
N PRO A 150 -21.10 -16.97 -22.66
CA PRO A 150 -21.33 -17.18 -21.23
C PRO A 150 -22.72 -17.79 -21.02
N PHE A 151 -22.79 -18.82 -20.17
CA PHE A 151 -24.01 -19.57 -19.92
C PHE A 151 -25.04 -18.72 -19.15
N CYS A 152 -24.57 -17.93 -18.17
CA CYS A 152 -25.34 -16.94 -17.44
C CYS A 152 -24.38 -15.99 -16.70
N CYS A 153 -24.77 -14.73 -16.47
CA CYS A 153 -24.06 -13.79 -15.57
C CYS A 153 -22.55 -13.56 -15.86
N GLY A 154 -22.07 -13.80 -17.09
CA GLY A 154 -20.66 -13.64 -17.44
C GLY A 154 -19.76 -14.82 -17.06
N ILE A 155 -20.33 -15.97 -16.66
CA ILE A 155 -19.57 -17.19 -16.34
C ILE A 155 -19.63 -18.17 -17.52
N THR A 156 -18.48 -18.73 -17.89
CA THR A 156 -18.34 -19.80 -18.89
C THR A 156 -17.64 -21.01 -18.27
N ASN A 157 -18.03 -22.21 -18.66
CA ASN A 157 -17.40 -23.45 -18.22
C ASN A 157 -16.70 -24.11 -19.40
N MET A 158 -15.45 -24.51 -19.20
CA MET A 158 -14.61 -25.18 -20.19
C MET A 158 -13.82 -26.28 -19.48
N SER A 159 -13.66 -27.42 -20.15
CA SER A 159 -12.91 -28.56 -19.62
C SER A 159 -11.88 -29.04 -20.64
N PHE A 160 -10.66 -29.29 -20.18
CA PHE A 160 -9.58 -29.86 -20.98
C PHE A 160 -9.01 -31.08 -20.24
N PRO A 161 -9.22 -32.31 -20.74
CA PRO A 161 -8.60 -33.49 -20.14
C PRO A 161 -7.11 -33.53 -20.49
N LEU A 162 -6.26 -33.74 -19.48
CA LEU A 162 -4.83 -33.99 -19.70
C LEU A 162 -4.62 -35.40 -20.27
N SER A 163 -3.61 -35.55 -21.11
CA SER A 163 -3.15 -36.86 -21.61
C SER A 163 -2.59 -37.71 -20.47
N ASP A 164 -2.59 -39.04 -20.62
CA ASP A 164 -1.95 -39.99 -19.69
C ASP A 164 -0.43 -39.74 -19.54
N GLN A 165 0.19 -39.14 -20.56
CA GLN A 165 1.58 -38.73 -20.58
C GLN A 165 1.69 -37.25 -20.96
N PRO A 166 1.31 -36.32 -20.07
CA PRO A 166 1.36 -34.90 -20.36
C PRO A 166 2.80 -34.38 -20.21
N VAL A 167 3.09 -33.25 -20.86
CA VAL A 167 4.33 -32.50 -20.60
C VAL A 167 4.26 -31.94 -19.18
N LEU A 168 5.23 -32.29 -18.34
CA LEU A 168 5.31 -31.81 -16.96
C LEU A 168 5.88 -30.38 -16.93
N GLY A 169 5.43 -29.57 -15.98
CA GLY A 169 5.88 -28.19 -15.79
C GLY A 169 4.74 -27.18 -15.66
N GLU A 170 5.05 -25.90 -15.87
CA GLU A 170 4.10 -24.79 -15.79
C GLU A 170 3.34 -24.61 -17.11
N TRP A 171 2.02 -24.73 -17.05
CA TRP A 171 1.09 -24.52 -18.15
C TRP A 171 0.39 -23.17 -17.99
N PHE A 172 -0.02 -22.55 -19.09
CA PHE A 172 -0.69 -21.25 -19.07
C PHE A 172 -2.05 -21.31 -19.74
N ILE A 173 -3.05 -20.72 -19.09
CA ILE A 173 -4.38 -20.45 -19.64
C ILE A 173 -4.41 -18.99 -20.02
N PHE A 174 -4.76 -18.70 -21.27
CA PHE A 174 -4.99 -17.36 -21.77
C PHE A 174 -6.47 -17.19 -22.12
N VAL A 175 -7.01 -16.02 -21.78
CA VAL A 175 -8.37 -15.62 -22.11
C VAL A 175 -8.32 -14.25 -22.74
N GLU A 176 -8.80 -14.13 -23.97
CA GLU A 176 -8.91 -12.90 -24.71
C GLU A 176 -10.37 -12.43 -24.72
N MET A 177 -10.58 -11.20 -24.26
CA MET A 177 -11.87 -10.52 -24.27
C MET A 177 -11.69 -9.11 -24.83
N GLN A 178 -12.36 -8.81 -25.94
CA GLN A 178 -12.36 -7.45 -26.54
C GLN A 178 -10.94 -6.86 -26.75
N GLY A 179 -9.96 -7.69 -27.11
CA GLY A 179 -8.57 -7.29 -27.32
C GLY A 179 -7.71 -7.18 -26.05
N HIS A 180 -8.25 -7.55 -24.88
CA HIS A 180 -7.49 -7.71 -23.64
C HIS A 180 -7.21 -9.19 -23.37
N ALA A 181 -5.94 -9.54 -23.20
CA ALA A 181 -5.51 -10.89 -22.85
C ALA A 181 -5.21 -10.99 -21.34
N TYR A 182 -5.83 -11.95 -20.69
CA TYR A 182 -5.61 -12.32 -19.30
C TYR A 182 -4.96 -13.70 -19.25
N ASN A 183 -4.02 -13.91 -18.34
CA ASN A 183 -3.35 -15.19 -18.19
C ASN A 183 -3.39 -15.71 -16.76
N LYS A 184 -3.31 -17.03 -16.63
CA LYS A 184 -3.17 -17.75 -15.36
C LYS A 184 -2.32 -18.99 -15.56
N SER A 185 -1.38 -19.26 -14.67
CA SER A 185 -0.58 -20.48 -14.72
C SER A 185 -1.08 -21.55 -13.75
N PHE A 186 -0.78 -22.82 -14.10
CA PHE A 186 -0.98 -23.99 -13.26
C PHE A 186 0.13 -25.01 -13.54
N GLU A 187 0.52 -25.80 -12.54
CA GLU A 187 1.60 -26.77 -12.66
C GLU A 187 1.06 -28.19 -12.84
N VAL A 188 1.63 -28.93 -13.81
CA VAL A 188 1.35 -30.34 -14.05
C VAL A 188 2.55 -31.17 -13.63
N GLN A 189 2.37 -32.01 -12.62
CA GLN A 189 3.40 -32.89 -12.07
C GLN A 189 3.01 -34.36 -12.21
N LYS A 190 4.01 -35.26 -12.15
CA LYS A 190 3.78 -36.70 -12.21
C LYS A 190 3.14 -37.19 -10.91
N TYR A 191 1.99 -37.86 -11.03
CA TYR A 191 1.40 -38.54 -9.88
C TYR A 191 2.27 -39.73 -9.47
N VAL A 192 2.72 -39.73 -8.22
CA VAL A 192 3.41 -40.85 -7.58
C VAL A 192 2.68 -41.11 -6.29
N LEU A 193 2.20 -42.34 -6.08
CA LEU A 193 1.54 -42.72 -4.83
C LEU A 193 2.57 -42.68 -3.69
N PRO A 194 2.48 -41.74 -2.74
CA PRO A 194 3.41 -41.70 -1.63
C PRO A 194 3.19 -42.92 -0.73
N LYS A 195 4.27 -43.58 -0.30
CA LYS A 195 4.19 -44.74 0.61
C LYS A 195 3.84 -44.31 2.04
N PHE A 196 4.25 -43.11 2.41
CA PHE A 196 3.95 -42.47 3.68
C PHE A 196 3.88 -40.95 3.49
N GLU A 197 3.13 -40.30 4.38
CA GLU A 197 2.97 -38.85 4.46
C GLU A 197 4.15 -38.26 5.23
N LEU A 198 4.72 -37.16 4.70
CA LEU A 198 5.80 -36.40 5.33
C LEU A 198 5.39 -34.93 5.42
N LEU A 199 5.28 -34.41 6.63
CA LEU A 199 4.88 -33.04 6.93
C LEU A 199 5.99 -32.33 7.70
N ILE A 200 6.23 -31.06 7.34
CA ILE A 200 7.15 -30.17 8.04
C ILE A 200 6.27 -29.10 8.69
N ASP A 201 6.37 -28.95 10.01
CA ASP A 201 5.70 -27.91 10.77
C ASP A 201 6.78 -26.95 11.31
N PRO A 202 7.10 -25.88 10.56
CA PRO A 202 8.06 -24.88 11.01
C PRO A 202 7.42 -23.82 11.91
N PRO A 203 8.21 -22.98 12.60
CA PRO A 203 7.70 -21.81 13.30
C PRO A 203 7.07 -20.80 12.32
N ARG A 204 6.13 -19.99 12.80
CA ARG A 204 5.41 -19.03 11.94
C ARG A 204 6.32 -17.94 11.36
N TYR A 205 7.32 -17.54 12.11
CA TYR A 205 8.34 -16.54 11.75
C TYR A 205 9.49 -16.68 12.74
N ILE A 206 10.68 -16.24 12.35
CA ILE A 206 11.83 -16.19 13.26
C ILE A 206 11.75 -14.91 14.11
N ARG A 207 11.71 -15.07 15.44
CA ARG A 207 11.61 -13.94 16.39
C ARG A 207 12.95 -13.28 16.64
N ASP A 208 13.93 -14.11 16.95
CA ASP A 208 15.30 -13.71 17.20
C ASP A 208 16.23 -14.46 16.26
N LEU A 209 17.14 -13.73 15.61
CA LEU A 209 18.14 -14.31 14.71
C LEU A 209 19.27 -14.99 15.48
N ASP A 210 19.44 -14.63 16.76
CA ASP A 210 20.52 -15.12 17.62
C ASP A 210 20.13 -16.37 18.40
N ALA A 211 18.82 -16.60 18.58
CA ALA A 211 18.26 -17.81 19.13
C ALA A 211 17.92 -18.83 18.03
N CYS A 212 17.84 -20.10 18.42
CA CYS A 212 17.33 -21.16 17.56
C CYS A 212 15.85 -21.39 17.86
N GLU A 213 15.04 -21.50 16.81
CA GLU A 213 13.62 -21.84 16.90
C GLU A 213 13.43 -23.34 16.61
N THR A 214 12.41 -23.96 17.18
CA THR A 214 12.15 -25.39 16.96
C THR A 214 11.14 -25.60 15.83
N GLY A 215 11.48 -26.48 14.88
CA GLY A 215 10.57 -27.05 13.89
C GLY A 215 10.33 -28.54 14.15
N THR A 216 9.21 -29.08 13.68
CA THR A 216 8.87 -30.50 13.82
C THR A 216 8.66 -31.15 12.46
N VAL A 217 9.24 -32.33 12.25
CA VAL A 217 8.94 -33.19 11.09
C VAL A 217 8.08 -34.37 11.55
N ARG A 218 6.95 -34.60 10.88
CA ARG A 218 6.06 -35.75 11.12
C ARG A 218 6.01 -36.66 9.91
N ALA A 219 6.25 -37.95 10.13
CA ALA A 219 6.24 -38.99 9.11
C ALA A 219 5.31 -40.14 9.53
N ARG A 220 4.27 -40.40 8.73
CA ARG A 220 3.25 -41.40 9.03
C ARG A 220 2.86 -42.20 7.80
N TYR A 221 2.83 -43.52 7.89
CA TYR A 221 2.35 -44.35 6.79
C TYR A 221 0.88 -44.06 6.45
N THR A 222 0.47 -44.34 5.22
CA THR A 222 -0.94 -44.16 4.79
C THR A 222 -1.94 -44.95 5.63
N PHE A 223 -1.50 -46.01 6.30
CA PHE A 223 -2.27 -46.83 7.24
C PHE A 223 -2.14 -46.38 8.72
N GLY A 224 -1.55 -45.23 8.98
CA GLY A 224 -1.57 -44.55 10.29
C GLY A 224 -0.42 -44.85 11.26
N LYS A 225 0.45 -45.84 10.99
CA LYS A 225 1.59 -46.14 11.88
C LYS A 225 2.75 -45.13 11.70
N PRO A 226 3.54 -44.88 12.76
CA PRO A 226 4.71 -44.01 12.68
C PRO A 226 5.79 -44.62 11.78
N VAL A 227 6.47 -43.76 11.01
CA VAL A 227 7.62 -44.16 10.20
C VAL A 227 8.87 -44.17 11.07
N ALA A 228 9.58 -45.29 11.11
CA ALA A 228 10.89 -45.41 11.73
C ALA A 228 11.97 -45.39 10.65
N GLY A 229 12.96 -44.51 10.77
CA GLY A 229 13.94 -44.32 9.71
C GLY A 229 15.01 -43.28 10.00
N ALA A 230 15.75 -42.92 8.95
CA ALA A 230 16.70 -41.81 8.95
C ALA A 230 16.04 -40.56 8.34
N LEU A 231 16.16 -39.43 9.04
CA LEU A 231 15.69 -38.12 8.63
C LEU A 231 16.91 -37.25 8.28
N THR A 232 16.93 -36.70 7.07
CA THR A 232 17.93 -35.76 6.61
C THR A 232 17.24 -34.43 6.31
N ILE A 233 17.65 -33.36 6.97
CA ILE A 233 17.11 -32.01 6.80
C ILE A 233 18.21 -31.13 6.22
N ASN A 234 17.90 -30.41 5.14
CA ASN A 234 18.73 -29.38 4.54
C ASN A 234 18.01 -28.04 4.65
N MET A 235 18.60 -27.08 5.35
CA MET A 235 18.01 -25.77 5.60
C MET A 235 18.90 -24.66 5.02
N THR A 236 18.30 -23.70 4.33
CA THR A 236 18.96 -22.46 3.89
C THR A 236 18.07 -21.27 4.19
N VAL A 237 18.64 -20.07 4.29
CA VAL A 237 17.87 -18.83 4.22
C VAL A 237 18.00 -18.26 2.82
N ASN A 238 16.87 -18.03 2.16
CA ASN A 238 16.82 -17.39 0.84
C ASN A 238 16.30 -15.96 1.03
N GLY A 239 17.16 -14.98 0.78
CA GLY A 239 16.88 -13.55 0.86
C GLY A 239 16.76 -12.89 -0.50
N VAL A 240 15.92 -11.86 -0.59
CA VAL A 240 15.89 -10.96 -1.74
C VAL A 240 16.56 -9.65 -1.31
N GLY A 241 17.86 -9.54 -1.58
CA GLY A 241 18.62 -8.32 -1.38
C GLY A 241 18.53 -7.40 -2.60
N TYR A 242 18.83 -6.11 -2.40
CA TYR A 242 18.78 -5.10 -3.46
C TYR A 242 19.84 -5.32 -4.55
N TYR A 243 21.00 -5.89 -4.18
CA TYR A 243 22.13 -6.14 -5.09
C TYR A 243 22.39 -7.63 -5.37
N SER A 244 21.88 -8.52 -4.53
CA SER A 244 22.10 -9.96 -4.67
C SER A 244 20.95 -10.71 -4.00
N HIS A 245 20.53 -11.82 -4.60
CA HIS A 245 19.79 -12.84 -3.88
C HIS A 245 20.76 -13.48 -2.88
N GLU A 246 20.72 -13.03 -1.64
CA GLU A 246 21.53 -13.61 -0.57
C GLU A 246 20.96 -14.99 -0.23
N VAL A 247 21.64 -16.02 -0.71
CA VAL A 247 21.37 -17.40 -0.31
C VAL A 247 22.37 -17.73 0.80
N GLY A 248 21.87 -17.95 2.01
CA GLY A 248 22.66 -18.42 3.13
C GLY A 248 23.32 -19.77 2.83
N ARG A 249 24.25 -20.17 3.69
CA ARG A 249 24.90 -21.48 3.58
C ARG A 249 23.93 -22.59 3.95
N PRO A 250 23.86 -23.69 3.18
CA PRO A 250 23.03 -24.83 3.53
C PRO A 250 23.57 -25.54 4.77
N VAL A 251 22.68 -25.80 5.71
CA VAL A 251 22.94 -26.57 6.92
C VAL A 251 22.25 -27.93 6.78
N LEU A 252 23.05 -28.99 6.75
CA LEU A 252 22.57 -30.37 6.68
C LEU A 252 22.60 -31.01 8.07
N ARG A 253 21.46 -31.52 8.53
CA ARG A 253 21.34 -32.31 9.77
C ARG A 253 20.75 -33.67 9.47
N THR A 254 21.36 -34.73 10.02
CA THR A 254 20.86 -36.11 9.89
C THR A 254 20.59 -36.70 11.25
N THR A 255 19.36 -37.14 11.49
CA THR A 255 18.90 -37.72 12.75
C THR A 255 18.05 -38.97 12.49
N LYS A 256 17.70 -39.71 13.55
CA LYS A 256 16.73 -40.82 13.44
C LYS A 256 15.35 -40.29 13.79
N ILE A 257 14.33 -40.71 13.03
CA ILE A 257 12.93 -40.35 13.26
C ILE A 257 12.13 -41.58 13.67
N LEU A 258 11.22 -41.39 14.63
CA LEU A 258 10.19 -42.35 15.00
C LEU A 258 8.84 -41.64 15.02
N GLY A 259 8.20 -41.53 13.86
CA GLY A 259 6.92 -40.86 13.70
C GLY A 259 7.01 -39.32 13.72
N SER A 260 7.60 -38.73 14.76
CA SER A 260 7.78 -37.29 14.90
C SER A 260 9.17 -36.98 15.44
N GLN A 261 9.83 -35.96 14.91
CA GLN A 261 11.15 -35.53 15.35
C GLN A 261 11.28 -34.01 15.27
N ASP A 262 11.76 -33.41 16.36
CA ASP A 262 12.04 -31.98 16.42
C ASP A 262 13.48 -31.69 15.96
N PHE A 263 13.66 -30.51 15.38
CA PHE A 263 14.94 -29.98 14.91
C PHE A 263 15.05 -28.47 15.15
N ASP A 264 16.27 -28.00 15.39
CA ASP A 264 16.51 -26.57 15.61
C ASP A 264 16.83 -25.86 14.30
N ILE A 265 16.21 -24.69 14.14
CA ILE A 265 16.39 -23.74 13.05
C ILE A 265 17.17 -22.55 13.62
N CYS A 266 18.47 -22.52 13.38
CA CYS A 266 19.38 -21.46 13.83
C CYS A 266 19.78 -20.59 12.63
N VAL A 267 19.39 -19.30 12.62
CA VAL A 267 19.72 -18.42 11.49
C VAL A 267 21.22 -18.12 11.41
N ARG A 268 21.89 -17.98 12.56
CA ARG A 268 23.36 -17.78 12.62
C ARG A 268 24.18 -18.89 11.95
N ASP A 269 23.69 -20.13 11.96
CA ASP A 269 24.37 -21.25 11.29
C ASP A 269 24.29 -21.11 9.76
N MET A 270 23.17 -20.58 9.26
CA MET A 270 22.91 -20.39 7.82
C MET A 270 23.51 -19.09 7.29
N ILE A 271 23.47 -18.00 8.07
CA ILE A 271 24.06 -16.71 7.74
C ILE A 271 25.02 -16.33 8.89
N PRO A 272 26.32 -16.65 8.76
CA PRO A 272 27.32 -16.33 9.78
C PRO A 272 27.66 -14.83 9.88
N ALA A 273 27.25 -14.04 8.89
CA ALA A 273 27.48 -12.60 8.85
C ALA A 273 26.30 -11.85 9.49
N ASP A 274 26.56 -10.62 9.94
CA ASP A 274 25.50 -9.77 10.46
C ASP A 274 24.47 -9.45 9.36
N VAL A 275 23.23 -9.84 9.61
CA VAL A 275 22.11 -9.63 8.69
C VAL A 275 21.75 -8.13 8.66
N PRO A 276 21.70 -7.49 7.48
CA PRO A 276 21.31 -6.08 7.37
C PRO A 276 19.90 -5.82 7.92
N GLU A 277 19.65 -4.61 8.45
CA GLU A 277 18.33 -4.24 9.01
C GLU A 277 17.17 -4.40 8.01
N HIS A 278 17.43 -4.15 6.72
CA HIS A 278 16.44 -4.22 5.65
C HIS A 278 16.32 -5.62 5.02
N PHE A 279 17.01 -6.62 5.57
CA PHE A 279 16.97 -7.98 5.05
C PHE A 279 15.56 -8.56 5.13
N ARG A 280 15.10 -9.10 4.01
CA ARG A 280 13.87 -9.87 3.91
C ARG A 280 14.16 -11.20 3.23
N GLY A 281 14.03 -12.27 3.99
CA GLY A 281 14.21 -13.62 3.49
C GLY A 281 13.19 -14.60 4.03
N ARG A 282 13.35 -15.85 3.64
CA ARG A 282 12.58 -17.00 4.13
C ARG A 282 13.51 -18.17 4.39
N VAL A 283 13.17 -18.98 5.39
CA VAL A 283 13.84 -20.27 5.60
C VAL A 283 13.28 -21.24 4.57
N SER A 284 14.17 -21.89 3.83
CA SER A 284 13.90 -22.96 2.89
C SER A 284 14.33 -24.26 3.54
N ILE A 285 13.36 -25.11 3.86
CA ILE A 285 13.54 -26.38 4.57
C ILE A 285 13.24 -27.52 3.60
N TRP A 286 14.24 -28.35 3.35
CA TRP A 286 14.11 -29.58 2.57
C TRP A 286 14.33 -30.78 3.49
N ALA A 287 13.31 -31.62 3.67
CA ALA A 287 13.38 -32.81 4.51
C ALA A 287 13.26 -34.08 3.66
N MET A 288 14.09 -35.07 3.94
CA MET A 288 14.05 -36.39 3.33
C MET A 288 14.03 -37.46 4.42
N VAL A 289 13.05 -38.35 4.36
CA VAL A 289 12.96 -39.50 5.26
C VAL A 289 13.19 -40.78 4.48
N THR A 290 14.10 -41.62 4.97
CA THR A 290 14.31 -42.98 4.51
C THR A 290 13.80 -43.95 5.58
N GLY A 291 12.68 -44.62 5.29
CA GLY A 291 12.07 -45.63 6.17
C GLY A 291 12.92 -46.90 6.27
N ALA A 292 12.68 -47.69 7.32
CA ALA A 292 13.37 -48.97 7.54
C ALA A 292 13.16 -49.99 6.42
N ASP A 293 12.08 -49.87 5.65
CA ASP A 293 11.75 -50.67 4.46
C ASP A 293 12.48 -50.21 3.18
N GLY A 294 13.34 -49.19 3.28
CA GLY A 294 14.03 -48.57 2.16
C GLY A 294 13.16 -47.62 1.34
N SER A 295 11.93 -47.32 1.79
CA SER A 295 11.11 -46.30 1.16
C SER A 295 11.62 -44.89 1.46
N GLN A 296 11.60 -44.02 0.45
CA GLN A 296 12.02 -42.62 0.60
C GLN A 296 10.88 -41.68 0.26
N GLN A 297 10.76 -40.59 1.02
CA GLN A 297 9.87 -39.46 0.73
C GLN A 297 10.59 -38.16 1.05
N VAL A 298 10.19 -37.12 0.32
CA VAL A 298 10.76 -35.77 0.43
C VAL A 298 9.64 -34.76 0.64
N ALA A 299 9.91 -33.73 1.42
CA ALA A 299 9.03 -32.60 1.65
C ALA A 299 9.85 -31.31 1.60
N PHE A 300 9.21 -30.22 1.18
CA PHE A 300 9.81 -28.90 1.06
C PHE A 300 8.87 -27.86 1.67
N ASP A 301 9.44 -26.92 2.43
CA ASP A 301 8.72 -25.75 2.98
C ASP A 301 9.57 -24.49 2.80
N ASP A 302 8.93 -23.39 2.38
CA ASP A 302 9.51 -22.06 2.27
C ASP A 302 8.65 -20.98 2.94
N SER A 303 7.82 -21.37 3.92
CA SER A 303 6.76 -20.53 4.47
C SER A 303 7.24 -19.58 5.57
N THR A 304 8.39 -19.88 6.20
CA THR A 304 8.87 -19.17 7.40
C THR A 304 9.66 -17.90 7.03
N PRO A 305 9.14 -16.69 7.28
CA PRO A 305 9.87 -15.45 7.01
C PRO A 305 10.98 -15.18 8.05
N VAL A 306 12.05 -14.57 7.56
CA VAL A 306 13.22 -14.11 8.34
C VAL A 306 13.43 -12.63 8.08
N GLN A 307 13.33 -11.81 9.12
CA GLN A 307 13.53 -10.36 9.06
C GLN A 307 14.24 -9.90 10.33
N ARG A 308 15.14 -8.90 10.20
CA ARG A 308 15.77 -8.29 11.39
C ARG A 308 14.78 -7.40 12.15
N GLN A 309 13.94 -6.68 11.41
CA GLN A 309 12.84 -5.90 11.96
C GLN A 309 11.60 -6.81 12.12
N LEU A 310 11.24 -7.12 13.36
CA LEU A 310 10.16 -8.08 13.66
C LEU A 310 8.76 -7.50 13.41
N VAL A 311 8.60 -6.19 13.51
CA VAL A 311 7.30 -5.52 13.36
C VAL A 311 7.32 -4.60 12.14
N ASP A 312 6.43 -4.89 11.19
CA ASP A 312 6.17 -4.01 10.05
C ASP A 312 5.10 -2.99 10.44
N ILE A 313 5.35 -1.72 10.10
CA ILE A 313 4.55 -0.58 10.50
C ILE A 313 4.02 0.10 9.24
N ARG A 314 2.70 0.21 9.12
CA ARG A 314 2.05 0.81 7.96
C ARG A 314 0.97 1.78 8.38
N TYR A 315 0.81 2.87 7.63
CA TYR A 315 -0.39 3.70 7.80
C TYR A 315 -1.62 2.92 7.36
N SER A 316 -2.65 2.95 8.18
CA SER A 316 -3.95 2.42 7.78
C SER A 316 -4.46 3.15 6.55
N LYS A 317 -5.25 2.46 5.72
CA LYS A 317 -5.90 3.03 4.53
C LYS A 317 -6.81 4.21 4.88
N ASP A 318 -7.30 4.26 6.12
CA ASP A 318 -8.14 5.34 6.64
C ASP A 318 -7.35 6.62 6.91
N THR A 319 -6.03 6.51 7.12
CA THR A 319 -5.19 7.65 7.49
C THR A 319 -4.93 8.53 6.27
N ARG A 320 -5.34 9.79 6.38
CA ARG A 320 -5.16 10.77 5.31
C ARG A 320 -3.71 11.21 5.24
N LYS A 321 -3.08 11.07 4.08
CA LYS A 321 -1.72 11.58 3.79
C LYS A 321 -1.61 13.12 3.75
N GLN A 322 -2.60 13.86 4.23
CA GLN A 322 -2.60 15.32 4.14
C GLN A 322 -3.17 15.84 5.45
N PHE A 323 -2.46 16.78 6.06
CA PHE A 323 -2.92 17.47 7.25
C PHE A 323 -3.36 18.90 6.90
N LYS A 324 -4.18 19.48 7.76
CA LYS A 324 -4.58 20.88 7.65
C LYS A 324 -3.84 21.66 8.75
N PRO A 325 -2.95 22.61 8.41
CA PRO A 325 -2.24 23.40 9.42
C PRO A 325 -3.22 24.12 10.36
N GLY A 326 -2.93 24.11 11.65
CA GLY A 326 -3.78 24.67 12.70
C GLY A 326 -4.96 23.79 13.15
N LEU A 327 -5.17 22.61 12.55
CA LEU A 327 -6.16 21.64 12.99
C LEU A 327 -5.49 20.39 13.58
N ALA A 328 -6.24 19.67 14.42
CA ALA A 328 -5.81 18.37 14.91
C ALA A 328 -5.68 17.38 13.76
N TYR A 329 -4.65 16.55 13.81
CA TYR A 329 -4.40 15.49 12.84
C TYR A 329 -4.56 14.13 13.53
N VAL A 330 -5.58 13.40 13.09
CA VAL A 330 -5.92 12.08 13.61
C VAL A 330 -5.54 11.03 12.57
N GLY A 331 -4.87 9.98 13.02
CA GLY A 331 -4.46 8.88 12.18
C GLY A 331 -4.46 7.54 12.90
N LYS A 332 -4.32 6.49 12.11
CA LYS A 332 -4.16 5.12 12.56
C LYS A 332 -2.98 4.46 11.87
N VAL A 333 -2.23 3.68 12.64
CA VAL A 333 -1.12 2.85 12.20
C VAL A 333 -1.49 1.39 12.44
N GLU A 334 -1.19 0.55 11.45
CA GLU A 334 -1.35 -0.90 11.49
C GLU A 334 0.04 -1.52 11.70
N LEU A 335 0.12 -2.42 12.68
CA LEU A 335 1.32 -3.16 13.02
C LEU A 335 1.10 -4.63 12.74
N SER A 336 2.01 -5.24 12.01
CA SER A 336 1.96 -6.65 11.64
C SER A 336 3.29 -7.34 11.85
N TYR A 337 3.27 -8.58 12.29
CA TYR A 337 4.42 -9.48 12.29
C TYR A 337 4.76 -9.93 10.86
N PRO A 338 5.91 -10.58 10.64
CA PRO A 338 6.37 -10.94 9.30
C PRO A 338 5.48 -11.98 8.61
N ASP A 339 4.69 -12.73 9.37
CA ASP A 339 3.68 -13.68 8.90
C ASP A 339 2.35 -13.00 8.50
N GLY A 340 2.23 -11.68 8.68
CA GLY A 340 1.04 -10.89 8.40
C GLY A 340 0.01 -10.87 9.54
N SER A 341 0.28 -11.54 10.67
CA SER A 341 -0.58 -11.47 11.85
C SER A 341 -0.47 -10.11 12.55
N PRO A 342 -1.54 -9.61 13.21
CA PRO A 342 -1.51 -8.31 13.88
C PRO A 342 -0.57 -8.33 15.08
N ALA A 343 0.30 -7.32 15.19
CA ALA A 343 1.25 -7.22 16.28
C ALA A 343 0.64 -6.52 17.51
N GLU A 344 0.32 -7.31 18.55
CA GLU A 344 -0.34 -6.86 19.78
C GLU A 344 0.66 -6.63 20.91
N GLY A 345 0.37 -5.66 21.80
CA GLY A 345 1.21 -5.37 22.96
C GLY A 345 2.54 -4.68 22.61
N VAL A 346 2.68 -4.16 21.39
CA VAL A 346 3.88 -3.45 20.95
C VAL A 346 3.75 -1.98 21.33
N THR A 347 4.67 -1.49 22.15
CA THR A 347 4.77 -0.06 22.47
C THR A 347 5.32 0.68 21.27
N VAL A 348 4.58 1.69 20.82
CA VAL A 348 4.87 2.49 19.66
C VAL A 348 5.02 3.94 20.09
N GLN A 349 6.19 4.54 19.83
CA GLN A 349 6.40 5.96 20.06
C GLN A 349 6.18 6.73 18.76
N ILE A 350 5.16 7.59 18.74
CA ILE A 350 4.77 8.44 17.61
C ILE A 350 5.33 9.82 17.84
N LYS A 351 6.20 10.26 16.93
CA LYS A 351 6.87 11.55 17.03
C LYS A 351 6.57 12.42 15.83
N ALA A 352 6.20 13.68 16.06
CA ALA A 352 5.94 14.65 15.00
C ALA A 352 6.99 15.75 14.99
N GLU A 353 7.71 15.89 13.89
CA GLU A 353 8.76 16.90 13.71
C GLU A 353 8.45 17.89 12.58
N LEU A 354 8.71 19.18 12.79
CA LEU A 354 8.66 20.21 11.73
C LEU A 354 9.99 20.37 11.01
N THR A 355 11.04 20.35 11.81
CA THR A 355 12.43 20.35 11.38
C THR A 355 13.16 19.31 12.24
N PRO A 356 14.31 18.78 11.81
CA PRO A 356 15.05 17.75 12.56
C PRO A 356 15.51 18.15 13.98
N LYS A 357 15.25 19.40 14.39
CA LYS A 357 15.57 19.95 15.71
C LYS A 357 14.33 20.35 16.51
N ASP A 358 13.15 20.44 15.88
CA ASP A 358 11.89 20.83 16.51
C ASP A 358 10.92 19.65 16.53
N ASN A 359 10.91 18.96 17.68
CA ASN A 359 9.90 17.97 18.02
C ASN A 359 8.67 18.70 18.59
N ILE A 360 7.53 18.58 17.92
CA ILE A 360 6.28 19.24 18.33
C ILE A 360 5.40 18.29 19.15
N TYR A 361 5.53 16.99 18.91
CA TYR A 361 4.71 15.98 19.56
C TYR A 361 5.50 14.69 19.74
N THR A 362 5.30 14.03 20.87
CA THR A 362 5.78 12.67 21.14
C THR A 362 4.74 11.99 22.02
N SER A 363 4.32 10.80 21.64
CA SER A 363 3.34 10.02 22.39
C SER A 363 3.68 8.54 22.26
N GLU A 364 3.56 7.84 23.37
CA GLU A 364 3.75 6.40 23.45
C GLU A 364 2.40 5.73 23.60
N VAL A 365 2.09 4.82 22.69
CA VAL A 365 0.81 4.11 22.63
C VAL A 365 1.08 2.64 22.41
N VAL A 366 0.39 1.80 23.15
CA VAL A 366 0.49 0.34 23.02
C VAL A 366 -0.52 -0.15 21.98
N SER A 367 -0.09 -1.05 21.10
CA SER A 367 -0.94 -1.62 20.06
C SER A 367 -2.03 -2.53 20.62
N GLN A 368 -3.26 -2.34 20.12
CA GLN A 368 -4.41 -3.19 20.43
C GLN A 368 -4.90 -3.83 19.14
N GLY A 369 -4.83 -5.17 19.06
CA GLY A 369 -5.19 -5.90 17.84
C GLY A 369 -4.39 -5.48 16.60
N GLY A 370 -3.12 -5.09 16.76
CA GLY A 370 -2.28 -4.60 15.67
C GLY A 370 -2.63 -3.19 15.19
N LEU A 371 -3.42 -2.42 15.94
CA LEU A 371 -3.80 -1.05 15.59
C LEU A 371 -3.37 -0.06 16.66
N VAL A 372 -2.86 1.09 16.22
CA VAL A 372 -2.52 2.23 17.07
C VAL A 372 -3.19 3.47 16.50
N GLY A 373 -4.11 4.05 17.26
CA GLY A 373 -4.70 5.35 16.97
C GLY A 373 -3.88 6.46 17.59
N PHE A 374 -3.72 7.57 16.88
CA PHE A 374 -3.01 8.74 17.40
C PHE A 374 -3.71 10.05 17.00
N GLU A 375 -3.55 11.05 17.85
CA GLU A 375 -4.09 12.38 17.65
C GLU A 375 -3.03 13.42 17.97
N ILE A 376 -2.66 14.22 16.98
CA ILE A 376 -1.77 15.36 17.14
C ILE A 376 -2.66 16.60 17.27
N PRO A 377 -2.70 17.26 18.45
CA PRO A 377 -3.74 18.25 18.76
C PRO A 377 -3.66 19.52 17.92
N SER A 378 -2.45 19.99 17.60
CA SER A 378 -2.29 21.15 16.72
C SER A 378 -0.96 21.12 15.99
N ILE A 379 -1.02 21.11 14.65
CA ILE A 379 0.16 21.28 13.81
C ILE A 379 0.36 22.79 13.55
N PRO A 380 1.55 23.36 13.80
CA PRO A 380 1.82 24.78 13.56
C PRO A 380 1.45 25.24 12.15
N THR A 381 0.96 26.47 12.00
CA THR A 381 0.56 26.99 10.68
C THR A 381 1.72 27.23 9.72
N SER A 382 2.95 27.28 10.24
CA SER A 382 4.21 27.33 9.48
C SER A 382 4.67 25.95 8.98
N ALA A 383 4.05 24.86 9.46
CA ALA A 383 4.39 23.50 9.09
C ALA A 383 4.16 23.24 7.59
N GLN A 384 5.22 22.83 6.90
CA GLN A 384 5.13 22.36 5.51
C GLN A 384 5.20 20.83 5.43
N HIS A 385 5.97 20.22 6.33
CA HIS A 385 6.17 18.79 6.43
C HIS A 385 6.05 18.38 7.90
N VAL A 386 5.50 17.19 8.14
CA VAL A 386 5.46 16.57 9.46
C VAL A 386 5.98 15.15 9.27
N TRP A 387 7.08 14.83 9.96
CA TRP A 387 7.64 13.48 9.98
C TRP A 387 7.05 12.71 11.14
N LEU A 388 6.61 11.50 10.87
CA LEU A 388 6.04 10.59 11.86
C LEU A 388 6.99 9.41 12.01
N GLU A 389 7.74 9.39 13.10
CA GLU A 389 8.58 8.26 13.47
C GLU A 389 7.82 7.37 14.45
N VAL A 390 7.91 6.05 14.25
CA VAL A 390 7.26 5.03 15.06
C VAL A 390 8.38 4.15 15.62
N PHE A 391 8.71 4.31 16.90
CA PHE A 391 9.73 3.47 17.55
C PHE A 391 9.08 2.34 18.34
N GLN A 392 9.71 1.17 18.31
CA GLN A 392 9.43 0.10 19.24
C GLN A 392 10.46 0.16 20.38
N GLU A 393 9.98 0.20 21.62
CA GLU A 393 10.81 -0.13 22.77
C GLU A 393 10.76 -1.66 22.93
N LEU A 394 11.87 -2.34 22.63
CA LEU A 394 12.05 -3.75 22.96
C LEU A 394 12.38 -3.79 24.46
N GLU A 395 11.61 -4.58 25.23
CA GLU A 395 11.90 -4.82 26.65
C GLU A 395 13.39 -5.19 26.85
N ASP A 396 13.93 -4.69 27.96
CA ASP A 396 15.36 -4.61 28.29
C ASP A 396 16.16 -5.87 27.94
N TYR A 397 17.13 -5.72 27.04
CA TYR A 397 18.24 -6.68 26.92
C TYR A 397 19.18 -6.45 28.10
N ASP A 398 19.09 -7.31 29.12
CA ASP A 398 19.97 -7.24 30.29
C ASP A 398 21.40 -7.59 29.88
N VAL A 399 22.27 -6.59 29.82
CA VAL A 399 23.67 -6.71 29.34
C VAL A 399 24.51 -7.59 30.28
N SER A 400 23.98 -8.01 31.44
CA SER A 400 24.63 -8.95 32.36
C SER A 400 24.84 -10.34 31.77
N ASP A 401 24.00 -10.79 30.84
CA ASP A 401 24.05 -12.16 30.31
C ASP A 401 25.16 -12.36 29.27
N SER A 402 25.67 -11.27 28.67
CA SER A 402 26.79 -11.33 27.70
C SER A 402 28.17 -11.50 28.36
N PHE A 403 28.27 -11.30 29.69
CA PHE A 403 29.55 -11.30 30.40
C PHE A 403 29.64 -12.30 31.57
N GLY A 404 28.56 -13.04 31.88
CA GLY A 404 28.62 -14.18 32.79
C GLY A 404 29.16 -13.87 34.20
N MET A 405 28.74 -12.75 34.81
CA MET A 405 29.16 -12.41 36.18
C MET A 405 27.98 -12.34 37.16
N SER A 406 28.08 -13.15 38.21
CA SER A 406 27.21 -13.17 39.38
C SER A 406 27.25 -11.84 40.14
N ARG A 407 26.11 -11.41 40.67
CA ARG A 407 25.87 -10.15 41.39
C ARG A 407 26.47 -10.12 42.81
N GLU A 408 27.21 -11.14 43.22
CA GLU A 408 27.84 -11.21 44.53
C GLU A 408 29.35 -11.30 44.35
N ASP A 409 29.99 -10.12 44.24
CA ASP A 409 31.32 -9.79 44.76
C ASP A 409 31.73 -8.41 44.21
N GLY A 410 31.64 -7.37 45.06
CA GLY A 410 32.11 -6.02 44.73
C GLY A 410 33.65 -5.93 44.70
N PRO A 411 34.24 -4.85 44.13
CA PRO A 411 34.36 -3.63 44.92
C PRO A 411 34.18 -2.28 44.17
N PHE A 412 33.25 -1.47 44.68
CA PHE A 412 33.41 -0.09 45.19
C PHE A 412 34.12 1.05 44.40
N TRP A 413 34.40 0.96 43.10
CA TRP A 413 35.06 2.07 42.37
C TRP A 413 34.40 2.61 41.08
N TRP A 414 33.11 2.38 40.81
CA TRP A 414 32.43 2.91 39.59
C TRP A 414 31.21 3.82 39.84
N ALA A 415 31.20 4.64 40.89
CA ALA A 415 30.09 5.58 41.14
C ALA A 415 30.02 6.81 40.19
N TRP A 416 30.81 6.87 39.11
CA TRP A 416 30.81 8.01 38.17
C TRP A 416 30.97 7.61 36.69
N LEU A 417 30.25 6.58 36.21
CA LEU A 417 30.06 6.37 34.76
C LEU A 417 28.72 5.68 34.44
N THR A 418 27.59 6.26 34.85
CA THR A 418 26.32 5.99 34.15
C THR A 418 26.24 6.90 32.92
N ALA A 419 27.10 6.63 31.93
CA ALA A 419 26.94 7.20 30.60
C ALA A 419 25.84 6.42 29.89
N GLN A 420 24.62 6.93 29.96
CA GLN A 420 23.47 6.46 29.21
C GLN A 420 23.78 6.62 27.71
N ARG A 421 24.43 5.61 27.13
CA ARG A 421 24.83 5.61 25.72
C ARG A 421 23.59 5.28 24.90
N ARG A 422 22.73 6.28 24.69
CA ARG A 422 21.70 6.26 23.65
C ARG A 422 22.40 5.94 22.34
N ARG A 423 22.26 4.72 21.83
CA ARG A 423 22.68 4.40 20.47
C ARG A 423 21.80 5.22 19.53
N ARG A 424 22.42 6.21 18.88
CA ARG A 424 21.85 6.85 17.70
C ARG A 424 21.95 5.83 16.56
N SER A 425 20.81 5.43 16.01
CA SER A 425 20.75 4.95 14.64
C SER A 425 20.44 6.14 13.71
N SER A 426 21.25 6.25 12.66
CA SER A 426 21.18 7.14 11.50
C SER A 426 21.71 8.59 11.60
N VAL A 427 22.76 8.84 10.81
CA VAL A 427 23.11 10.13 10.17
C VAL A 427 23.19 9.81 8.68
N PHE A 428 22.37 10.47 7.85
CA PHE A 428 22.38 10.31 6.40
C PHE A 428 23.12 11.48 5.73
N PRO A 429 24.19 11.22 4.96
CA PRO A 429 24.62 12.08 3.87
C PRO A 429 24.14 11.48 2.52
N TRP A 430 23.32 12.24 1.80
CA TRP A 430 22.85 12.01 0.41
C TRP A 430 24.01 12.21 -0.61
N PRO A 431 23.95 11.80 -1.92
CA PRO A 431 22.75 11.75 -2.79
C PRO A 431 22.59 10.60 -3.82
N TRP A 432 21.32 10.44 -4.27
CA TRP A 432 20.74 9.61 -5.37
C TRP A 432 20.66 8.07 -5.14
N GLY A 433 19.54 7.34 -5.29
CA GLY A 433 18.14 7.61 -5.63
C GLY A 433 17.38 6.26 -5.72
N ILE A 434 16.09 6.25 -5.35
CA ILE A 434 15.11 5.13 -5.24
C ILE A 434 15.04 4.48 -3.83
N THR A 435 14.32 5.17 -2.94
CA THR A 435 13.79 4.71 -1.66
C THR A 435 12.44 4.01 -1.82
N LYS A 436 12.20 2.93 -1.06
CA LYS A 436 10.88 2.35 -0.83
C LYS A 436 10.42 2.69 0.59
N ASP A 437 9.97 3.93 0.71
CA ASP A 437 8.99 4.55 1.61
C ASP A 437 8.64 3.89 2.96
N SER A 438 9.15 4.50 4.03
CA SER A 438 8.35 4.84 5.24
C SER A 438 8.68 6.23 5.81
N GLY A 439 9.30 7.12 5.01
CA GLY A 439 9.41 8.55 5.29
C GLY A 439 8.35 9.32 4.51
N PHE A 440 7.19 9.56 5.10
CA PHE A 440 6.12 10.29 4.41
C PHE A 440 6.26 11.80 4.64
N ALA A 441 6.81 12.50 3.65
CA ALA A 441 6.67 13.95 3.54
C ALA A 441 5.30 14.27 2.94
N PHE A 442 4.39 14.82 3.74
CA PHE A 442 3.07 15.25 3.27
C PHE A 442 3.14 16.68 2.74
N THR A 443 2.64 16.92 1.52
CA THR A 443 2.60 18.27 0.92
C THR A 443 1.24 18.92 1.13
N VAL A 444 1.25 20.21 1.48
CA VAL A 444 0.06 21.05 1.60
C VAL A 444 -0.31 21.62 0.23
N ARG A 445 -1.55 21.38 -0.22
CA ARG A 445 -2.07 21.92 -1.48
C ARG A 445 -2.47 23.39 -1.27
N ARG A 446 -1.58 24.34 -1.58
CA ARG A 446 -1.95 25.77 -1.72
C ARG A 446 -2.44 26.03 -3.14
N GLY A 447 -3.72 26.37 -3.28
CA GLY A 447 -4.22 27.02 -4.47
C GLY A 447 -3.98 28.53 -4.35
N ASN A 448 -3.14 29.08 -5.21
CA ASN A 448 -3.36 30.42 -5.73
C ASN A 448 -2.58 30.58 -7.04
N GLY A 449 -3.30 30.83 -8.12
CA GLY A 449 -2.72 31.17 -9.40
C GLY A 449 -2.56 32.68 -9.54
N THR A 450 -1.42 33.10 -10.07
CA THR A 450 -1.28 34.15 -11.09
C THR A 450 -0.01 33.84 -11.86
N GLY A 451 -0.09 33.88 -13.19
CA GLY A 451 1.00 33.48 -14.08
C GLY A 451 2.24 34.36 -13.97
N GLY A 452 3.37 33.74 -14.28
CA GLY A 452 4.69 34.34 -14.48
C GLY A 452 5.57 33.24 -15.04
N ASP A 453 6.00 33.44 -16.28
CA ASP A 453 6.90 32.58 -17.04
C ASP A 453 8.29 32.62 -16.38
N ASP A 454 8.79 31.48 -15.90
CA ASP A 454 10.20 31.29 -15.49
C ASP A 454 10.54 29.80 -15.58
N ARG A 455 11.17 29.42 -16.69
CA ARG A 455 11.82 28.12 -16.86
C ARG A 455 13.15 28.12 -16.08
N PRO A 456 13.44 27.16 -15.20
CA PRO A 456 14.79 26.98 -14.70
C PRO A 456 15.63 26.25 -15.75
N SER A 457 16.72 26.89 -16.14
CA SER A 457 17.80 26.38 -16.98
C SER A 457 18.42 25.10 -16.41
N GLU A 458 18.58 24.12 -17.28
CA GLU A 458 19.31 22.88 -17.05
C GLU A 458 20.82 23.18 -17.11
N PRO A 459 21.65 22.72 -16.15
CA PRO A 459 23.09 22.93 -16.23
C PRO A 459 23.72 21.96 -17.25
N GLU A 460 24.40 22.51 -18.25
CA GLU A 460 25.25 21.77 -19.18
C GLU A 460 26.36 20.99 -18.44
N PRO A 461 26.61 19.72 -18.78
CA PRO A 461 27.79 19.00 -18.32
C PRO A 461 29.03 19.39 -19.15
N PRO A 462 30.24 19.45 -18.53
CA PRO A 462 31.45 19.76 -19.27
C PRO A 462 31.80 18.66 -20.27
N ALA A 463 32.17 19.08 -21.47
CA ALA A 463 32.59 18.25 -22.58
C ALA A 463 33.86 17.44 -22.25
N GLY A 464 33.83 16.12 -22.50
CA GLY A 464 35.05 15.33 -22.53
C GLY A 464 34.90 13.81 -22.54
N TRP A 465 35.18 13.23 -23.72
CA TRP A 465 35.73 11.89 -23.97
C TRP A 465 34.77 10.71 -24.26
N TRP A 466 35.18 9.95 -25.28
CA TRP A 466 34.48 9.10 -26.26
C TRP A 466 33.97 7.72 -25.75
N PRO A 467 33.12 7.00 -26.53
CA PRO A 467 32.63 5.68 -26.19
C PRO A 467 33.60 4.57 -26.62
N LEU A 468 33.72 3.52 -25.81
CA LEU A 468 34.27 2.24 -26.22
C LEU A 468 33.33 1.10 -25.79
N HIS A 469 32.85 0.40 -26.81
CA HIS A 469 32.30 -0.94 -26.70
C HIS A 469 33.26 -1.88 -25.94
N ARG A 470 32.72 -2.68 -25.02
CA ARG A 470 32.76 -4.13 -25.11
C ARG A 470 31.67 -4.74 -24.24
#